data_AF-A0A7S0YWQ2-F1
#
_entry.id   AF-A0A7S0YWQ2-F1
#
_cell.length_a   1.000
_cell.length_b   1.000
_cell.length_c   1.000
_cell.angle_alpha   90.00
_cell.angle_beta   90.00
_cell.angle_gamma   90.00
#
_symmetry.space_group_name_H-M   'P 1'
#
loop_
_entity.id
_entity.type
_entity.pdbx_description
1 polymer ?
#
loop_
_entity_poly.entity_id
_entity_poly.type
_entity_poly.pdbx_seq_one_letter_code
_entity_poly.pdbx_strand_id
1 'polypeptide(L)'
;DQRDVCLAVTGDAFNHLLLTDQVDDLMSCRGCGARAIVRCRCARIRIFGRMAPHQKVQCVRLYAGLQHTVGMCGDGGNDSGALRAAHTGLALSGRAEASVAAPFSTAEESI
;
A
#
# COMPACT_ATOMS: atom_id res chain seq x y z
N ASP A 1 -28.45 -1.38 8.50
CA ASP A 1 -27.60 -0.29 8.96
C ASP A 1 -26.16 -0.79 9.16
N GLN A 2 -25.43 -1.03 8.07
CA GLN A 2 -23.99 -1.33 8.12
C GLN A 2 -23.28 -0.03 7.77
N ARG A 3 -22.78 0.66 8.79
CA ARG A 3 -22.02 1.89 8.60
C ARG A 3 -20.78 1.58 7.78
N ASP A 4 -20.45 2.49 6.87
CA ASP A 4 -19.32 2.44 5.95
C ASP A 4 -18.00 2.67 6.72
N VAL A 5 -17.57 1.66 7.50
CA VAL A 5 -16.43 1.77 8.42
C VAL A 5 -15.14 1.42 7.70
N CYS A 6 -14.17 2.33 7.78
CA CYS A 6 -12.78 2.10 7.38
C CYS A 6 -11.99 1.46 8.53
N LEU A 7 -11.22 0.43 8.24
CA LEU A 7 -10.27 -0.19 9.15
C LEU A 7 -8.86 0.40 8.95
N ALA A 8 -8.20 0.63 10.09
CA ALA A 8 -6.78 0.88 10.18
C ALA A 8 -6.12 -0.34 10.87
N VAL A 9 -5.04 -0.86 10.28
CA VAL A 9 -4.39 -2.10 10.72
C VAL A 9 -2.91 -1.85 10.97
N THR A 10 -2.39 -2.33 12.11
CA THR A 10 -0.95 -2.27 12.42
C THR A 10 -0.18 -3.42 11.77
N GLY A 11 1.15 -3.30 11.67
CA GLY A 11 2.01 -4.37 11.14
C GLY A 11 1.77 -5.74 11.79
N ASP A 12 1.63 -5.82 13.12
CA ASP A 12 1.39 -7.09 13.81
C ASP A 12 0.02 -7.68 13.46
N ALA A 13 -1.01 -6.84 13.39
CA ALA A 13 -2.35 -7.27 12.99
C ALA A 13 -2.39 -7.68 11.52
N PHE A 14 -1.65 -7.00 10.65
CA PHE A 14 -1.49 -7.37 9.25
C PHE A 14 -0.85 -8.76 9.10
N ASN A 15 0.20 -9.06 9.87
CA ASN A 15 0.79 -10.40 9.90
C ASN A 15 -0.22 -11.45 10.36
N HIS A 16 -1.01 -11.16 11.39
CA HIS A 16 -2.04 -12.08 11.84
C HIS A 16 -3.08 -12.35 10.74
N LEU A 17 -3.54 -11.30 10.05
CA LEU A 17 -4.50 -11.44 8.95
C LEU A 17 -3.96 -12.25 7.78
N LEU A 18 -2.65 -12.14 7.49
CA LEU A 18 -1.97 -12.98 6.50
C LEU A 18 -1.96 -14.45 6.92
N LEU A 19 -1.64 -14.72 8.19
CA LEU A 19 -1.59 -16.09 8.72
C LEU A 19 -2.98 -16.76 8.76
N THR A 20 -4.03 -15.97 8.98
CA THR A 20 -5.42 -16.46 9.01
C THR A 20 -6.13 -16.42 7.66
N ASP A 21 -5.44 -16.02 6.58
CA ASP A 21 -6.00 -15.90 5.23
C ASP A 21 -7.23 -14.97 5.15
N GLN A 22 -7.27 -13.94 5.99
CA GLN A 22 -8.40 -12.99 6.05
C GLN A 22 -8.11 -11.70 5.29
N VAL A 23 -6.87 -11.51 4.84
CA VAL A 23 -6.43 -10.25 4.24
C VAL A 23 -7.13 -9.97 2.91
N ASP A 24 -7.33 -10.99 2.08
CA ASP A 24 -7.93 -10.83 0.76
C ASP A 24 -9.40 -10.42 0.84
N ASP A 25 -10.16 -10.99 1.77
CA ASP A 25 -11.55 -10.60 1.99
C ASP A 25 -11.70 -9.17 2.55
N LEU A 26 -10.72 -8.70 3.32
CA LEU A 26 -10.73 -7.35 3.88
C LEU A 26 -10.17 -6.29 2.92
N MET A 27 -9.29 -6.69 2.00
CA MET A 27 -8.66 -5.82 1.01
C MET A 27 -9.39 -5.80 -0.34
N SER A 28 -10.13 -6.85 -0.70
CA SER A 28 -10.77 -6.96 -2.01
C SER A 28 -12.03 -6.09 -2.12
N CYS A 29 -12.22 -5.49 -3.31
CA CYS A 29 -13.54 -5.03 -3.71
C CYS A 29 -14.24 -6.10 -4.53
N ARG A 30 -15.33 -6.67 -4.01
CA ARG A 30 -16.27 -7.45 -4.83
C ARG A 30 -17.43 -6.54 -5.25
N GLY A 31 -17.57 -6.29 -6.56
CA GLY A 31 -18.79 -5.73 -7.15
C GLY A 31 -18.95 -4.21 -7.21
N CYS A 32 -17.97 -3.39 -6.77
CA CYS A 32 -18.12 -1.93 -6.77
C CYS A 32 -17.81 -1.22 -8.11
N GLY A 33 -17.23 -1.91 -9.11
CA GLY A 33 -16.75 -1.30 -10.37
C GLY A 33 -15.65 -0.22 -10.20
N ALA A 34 -15.31 0.14 -8.96
CA ALA A 34 -14.32 1.16 -8.64
C ALA A 34 -12.92 0.62 -8.89
N ARG A 35 -12.19 1.27 -9.82
CA ARG A 35 -10.81 0.89 -10.17
C ARG A 35 -9.79 1.31 -9.10
N ALA A 36 -10.17 2.19 -8.16
CA ALA A 36 -9.30 2.72 -7.11
C ALA A 36 -9.85 2.39 -5.71
N ILE A 37 -8.99 1.82 -4.86
CA ILE A 37 -9.28 1.43 -3.47
C ILE A 37 -9.75 2.62 -2.63
N VAL A 38 -9.18 3.80 -2.83
CA VAL A 38 -9.53 5.02 -2.06
C VAL A 38 -11.00 5.43 -2.27
N ARG A 39 -11.57 5.15 -3.45
CA ARG A 39 -12.99 5.39 -3.76
C ARG A 39 -13.87 4.17 -3.50
N CYS A 40 -13.25 3.02 -3.30
CA CYS A 40 -13.95 1.77 -3.03
C CYS A 40 -14.39 1.73 -1.57
N ARG A 41 -15.70 1.74 -1.35
CA ARG A 41 -16.30 1.53 -0.03
C ARG A 41 -16.22 0.08 0.45
N CYS A 42 -16.10 -0.87 -0.49
CA CYS A 42 -16.04 -2.29 -0.18
C CYS A 42 -14.69 -2.73 0.40
N ALA A 43 -13.59 -2.04 0.05
CA ALA A 43 -12.29 -2.26 0.66
C ALA A 43 -12.34 -1.78 2.11
N ARG A 44 -12.30 -2.73 3.04
CA ARG A 44 -12.50 -2.44 4.47
C ARG A 44 -11.24 -1.82 5.07
N ILE A 45 -10.06 -2.31 4.70
CA ILE A 45 -8.79 -1.75 5.18
C ILE A 45 -8.27 -0.72 4.18
N ARG A 46 -7.97 0.49 4.67
CA ARG A 46 -7.34 1.55 3.85
C ARG A 46 -6.09 2.15 4.48
N ILE A 47 -5.88 1.93 5.78
CA ILE A 47 -4.75 2.51 6.52
C ILE A 47 -3.93 1.37 7.10
N PHE A 48 -2.64 1.35 6.76
CA PHE A 48 -1.65 0.42 7.31
C PHE A 48 -0.64 1.23 8.11
N GLY A 49 -0.57 0.97 9.42
CA GLY A 49 0.28 1.70 10.35
C GLY A 49 1.39 0.82 10.93
N ARG A 50 2.49 1.44 11.38
CA ARG A 50 3.60 0.74 12.06
C ARG A 50 4.12 -0.48 11.27
N MET A 51 4.21 -0.33 9.95
CA MET A 51 4.61 -1.40 9.04
C MET A 51 6.14 -1.48 8.95
N ALA A 52 6.70 -2.68 9.11
CA ALA A 52 8.07 -2.97 8.75
C ALA A 52 8.29 -2.90 7.23
N PRO A 53 9.52 -2.66 6.75
CA PRO A 53 9.79 -2.50 5.31
C PRO A 53 9.26 -3.66 4.44
N HIS A 54 9.48 -4.91 4.87
CA HIS A 54 8.98 -6.09 4.14
C HIS A 54 7.45 -6.16 4.09
N GLN A 55 6.76 -5.69 5.13
CA GLN A 55 5.29 -5.67 5.17
C GLN A 55 4.72 -4.64 4.20
N LYS A 56 5.40 -3.51 3.98
CA LYS A 56 5.04 -2.55 2.93
C LYS A 56 5.10 -3.19 1.54
N VAL A 57 6.17 -3.96 1.27
CA VAL A 57 6.31 -4.72 0.01
C VAL A 57 5.19 -5.73 -0.16
N GLN A 58 4.88 -6.50 0.88
CA GLN A 58 3.78 -7.48 0.86
C GLN A 58 2.43 -6.79 0.58
N CYS A 59 2.15 -5.68 1.25
CA CYS A 59 0.92 -4.91 1.03
C CYS A 59 0.77 -4.45 -0.43
N VAL A 60 1.85 -3.91 -1.03
CA VAL A 60 1.86 -3.50 -2.45
C VAL A 60 1.59 -4.69 -3.37
N ARG A 61 2.21 -5.84 -3.10
CA ARG A 61 2.03 -7.06 -3.89
C ARG A 61 0.63 -7.65 -3.78
N LEU A 62 0.01 -7.63 -2.60
CA LEU A 62 -1.36 -8.09 -2.41
C LEU A 62 -2.33 -7.26 -3.24
N TYR A 63 -2.24 -5.92 -3.17
CA TYR A 63 -3.08 -5.06 -4.00
C TYR A 63 -2.83 -5.27 -5.50
N ALA A 64 -1.58 -5.48 -5.92
CA ALA A 64 -1.28 -5.81 -7.32
C ALA A 64 -1.87 -7.16 -7.73
N GLY A 65 -1.82 -8.17 -6.86
CA GLY A 65 -2.42 -9.50 -7.08
C GLY A 65 -3.94 -9.44 -7.25
N LEU A 66 -4.61 -8.54 -6.53
CA LEU A 66 -6.04 -8.23 -6.66
C LEU A 66 -6.41 -7.47 -7.95
N GLN A 67 -5.53 -7.46 -8.96
CA GLN A 67 -5.73 -6.82 -10.27
C GLN A 67 -5.88 -5.30 -10.21
N HIS A 68 -5.38 -4.65 -9.15
CA HIS A 68 -5.30 -3.21 -9.10
C HIS A 68 -3.99 -2.70 -9.70
N THR A 69 -4.05 -1.56 -10.40
CA THR A 69 -2.86 -0.76 -10.70
C THR A 69 -2.44 -0.03 -9.43
N VAL A 70 -1.25 -0.33 -8.94
CA VAL A 70 -0.73 0.16 -7.66
C VAL A 70 0.38 1.18 -7.90
N GLY A 71 0.19 2.38 -7.36
CA GLY A 71 1.24 3.38 -7.19
C GLY A 71 1.71 3.42 -5.73
N MET A 72 3.00 3.63 -5.52
CA MET A 72 3.60 3.83 -4.20
C MET A 72 4.39 5.14 -4.18
N CYS A 73 4.32 5.87 -3.09
CA CYS A 73 5.22 6.99 -2.83
C CYS A 73 5.94 6.82 -1.50
N GLY A 74 7.16 7.33 -1.40
CA GLY A 74 7.98 7.23 -0.18
C GLY A 74 9.27 8.03 -0.30
N ASP A 75 9.82 8.41 0.84
CA ASP A 75 10.96 9.32 0.99
C ASP A 75 12.22 8.62 1.50
N GLY A 76 12.09 7.43 2.12
CA GLY A 76 13.17 6.72 2.79
C GLY A 76 13.56 5.37 2.18
N GLY A 77 14.71 4.84 2.62
CA GLY A 77 15.21 3.52 2.21
C GLY A 77 14.29 2.35 2.63
N ASN A 78 13.51 2.53 3.69
CA ASN A 78 12.45 1.62 4.14
C ASN A 78 11.30 1.45 3.13
N ASP A 79 11.14 2.37 2.18
CA ASP A 79 10.12 2.32 1.12
C ASP A 79 10.68 1.80 -0.22
N SER A 80 12.01 1.70 -0.35
CA SER A 80 12.67 1.33 -1.61
C SER A 80 12.17 0.01 -2.20
N GLY A 81 11.96 -1.00 -1.36
CA GLY A 81 11.41 -2.29 -1.79
C GLY A 81 9.97 -2.17 -2.29
N ALA A 82 9.16 -1.35 -1.63
CA ALA A 82 7.74 -1.17 -1.96
C ALA A 82 7.59 -0.31 -3.23
N LEU A 83 8.42 0.72 -3.39
CA LEU A 83 8.54 1.54 -4.60
C LEU A 83 8.87 0.69 -5.82
N ARG A 84 9.82 -0.26 -5.69
CA ARG A 84 10.19 -1.20 -6.77
C ARG A 84 9.11 -2.23 -7.08
N ALA A 85 8.33 -2.64 -6.07
CA ALA A 85 7.29 -3.66 -6.23
C ALA A 85 6.00 -3.10 -6.83
N ALA A 86 5.77 -1.79 -6.74
CA ALA A 86 4.60 -1.14 -7.30
C ALA A 86 4.67 -1.04 -8.83
N HIS A 87 3.52 -0.86 -9.49
CA HIS A 87 3.49 -0.62 -10.94
C HIS A 87 4.13 0.72 -11.30
N THR A 88 3.98 1.70 -10.41
CA THR A 88 4.69 2.98 -10.49
C THR A 88 5.14 3.43 -9.10
N GLY A 89 6.36 3.95 -9.01
CA GLY A 89 6.94 4.48 -7.79
C GLY A 89 7.23 5.96 -7.93
N LEU A 90 6.95 6.73 -6.87
CA LEU A 90 7.34 8.14 -6.76
C LEU A 90 8.17 8.34 -5.49
N ALA A 91 9.47 8.58 -5.66
CA ALA A 91 10.32 8.96 -4.54
C ALA A 91 10.10 10.43 -4.18
N LEU A 92 9.86 10.71 -2.91
CA LEU A 92 9.61 12.08 -2.42
C LEU A 92 10.90 12.79 -1.96
N SER A 93 12.06 12.21 -2.27
CA SER A 93 13.38 12.76 -1.91
C SER A 93 14.37 12.47 -3.02
N GLY A 94 14.84 13.51 -3.72
CA GLY A 94 15.70 13.38 -4.90
C GLY A 94 17.09 12.78 -4.63
N ARG A 95 17.60 12.87 -3.39
CA ARG A 95 18.95 12.40 -2.99
C ARG A 95 18.97 11.11 -2.16
N ALA A 96 17.80 10.53 -1.87
CA ALA A 96 17.69 9.34 -1.02
C ALA A 96 17.75 8.03 -1.82
N GLU A 97 18.00 6.90 -1.13
CA GLU A 97 17.94 5.56 -1.73
C GLU A 97 16.59 5.26 -2.41
N ALA A 98 15.51 5.88 -1.94
CA ALA A 98 14.19 5.83 -2.57
C ALA A 98 14.21 6.32 -4.03
N SER A 99 15.01 7.35 -4.35
CA SER A 99 15.14 7.94 -5.69
C SER A 99 15.69 6.95 -6.71
N VAL A 100 16.61 6.07 -6.29
CA VAL A 100 17.16 5.00 -7.16
C VAL A 100 16.15 3.86 -7.36
N ALA A 101 15.21 3.72 -6.42
CA ALA A 101 14.24 2.63 -6.41
C ALA A 101 12.94 2.96 -7.18
N ALA A 102 12.67 4.24 -7.44
CA ALA A 102 11.45 4.71 -8.09
C ALA A 102 11.75 5.28 -9.49
N PRO A 103 10.86 5.06 -10.49
CA PRO A 103 11.02 5.65 -11.82
C PRO A 103 10.84 7.18 -11.85
N PHE A 104 10.20 7.76 -10.84
CA PHE A 104 10.00 9.21 -10.70
C PHE A 104 10.47 9.68 -9.33
N SER A 105 11.01 10.90 -9.25
CA SER A 105 11.38 11.53 -7.99
C SER A 105 11.06 13.03 -7.95
N THR A 106 10.82 13.57 -6.76
CA THR A 106 10.67 15.02 -6.55
C THR A 106 12.03 15.68 -6.31
N ALA A 107 12.15 16.95 -6.72
CA ALA A 107 13.37 17.74 -6.53
C ALA A 107 13.52 18.27 -5.09
N GLU A 108 12.39 18.53 -4.43
CA GLU A 108 12.34 18.97 -3.03
C GLU A 108 12.26 17.75 -2.10
N GLU A 109 12.96 17.84 -0.97
CA GLU A 109 12.89 16.85 0.10
C GLU A 109 11.57 17.00 0.85
N SER A 110 10.96 15.86 1.21
CA SER A 110 9.82 15.86 2.11
C SER A 110 10.22 16.50 3.45
N ILE A 111 9.39 17.43 3.94
CA ILE A 111 9.57 18.12 5.24
C ILE A 111 9.33 17.19 6.43
#